data_AF-A0A0C1W540-F1
#
_entry.id   AF-A0A0C1W540-F1
#
_cell.length_a   1.000
_cell.length_b   1.000
_cell.length_c   1.000
_cell.angle_alpha   90.00
_cell.angle_beta   90.00
_cell.angle_gamma   90.00
#
_symmetry.space_group_name_H-M   'P 1'
#
loop_
_entity.id
_entity.type
_entity.pdbx_description
1 polymer ?
#
loop_
_entity_poly.entity_id
_entity_poly.type
_entity_poly.pdbx_seq_one_letter_code
_entity_poly.pdbx_strand_id
1 'polypeptide(L)'
;MSKLDAIINILQIRENTPSEVTTHYRLERKCYLSLDSDGKLYVWCDTNNAWLETTTPLHEEALVLNFALLDKTGFSFAGFHACSCCHTPTNSHVLIGRDGQVVMSCFDCGRTIPVWPEIWEGIKKGVKSYSDVE
;
A
#
# COMPACT_ATOMS: atom_id res chain seq x y z
N MET A 1 -5.93 -13.62 26.08
CA MET A 1 -5.25 -13.68 24.78
C MET A 1 -5.45 -12.35 24.09
N SER A 2 -4.41 -11.51 24.03
CA SER A 2 -4.47 -10.22 23.33
C SER A 2 -4.77 -10.49 21.86
N LYS A 3 -5.84 -9.88 21.34
CA LYS A 3 -6.13 -9.85 19.90
C LYS A 3 -4.84 -9.39 19.21
N LEU A 4 -4.24 -10.25 18.39
CA LEU A 4 -3.20 -9.81 17.47
C LEU A 4 -3.90 -8.81 16.54
N ASP A 5 -3.53 -7.55 16.69
CA ASP A 5 -3.93 -6.49 15.78
C ASP A 5 -3.61 -6.95 14.34
N ALA A 6 -4.45 -6.56 13.37
CA ALA A 6 -4.11 -6.59 11.96
C ALA A 6 -3.00 -5.56 11.68
N ILE A 7 -1.83 -5.74 12.31
CA ILE A 7 -0.62 -4.98 12.04
C ILE A 7 -0.03 -5.56 10.77
N ILE A 8 0.09 -4.70 9.75
CA ILE A 8 0.90 -5.03 8.60
C ILE A 8 2.33 -5.13 9.12
N ASN A 9 2.90 -6.34 9.14
CA ASN A 9 4.26 -6.53 9.66
C ASN A 9 5.30 -6.01 8.65
N ILE A 10 5.50 -4.69 8.66
CA ILE A 10 6.43 -4.01 7.74
C ILE A 10 7.85 -4.53 7.92
N LEU A 11 8.27 -4.85 9.16
CA LEU A 11 9.60 -5.41 9.43
C LEU A 11 9.79 -6.74 8.70
N GLN A 12 8.85 -7.67 8.86
CA GLN A 12 8.92 -8.96 8.17
C GLN A 12 8.88 -8.80 6.65
N ILE A 13 8.06 -7.89 6.12
CA ILE A 13 8.03 -7.60 4.67
C ILE A 13 9.40 -7.09 4.20
N ARG A 14 10.08 -6.26 4.98
CA ARG A 14 11.41 -5.73 4.60
C ARG A 14 12.50 -6.81 4.69
N GLU A 15 12.49 -7.62 5.74
CA GLU A 15 13.49 -8.68 5.94
C GLU A 15 13.43 -9.76 4.85
N ASN A 16 12.26 -9.93 4.21
CA ASN A 16 12.05 -10.92 3.17
C ASN A 16 12.12 -10.34 1.75
N THR A 17 12.67 -9.14 1.56
CA THR A 17 12.85 -8.59 0.20
C THR A 17 13.77 -9.51 -0.62
N PRO A 18 13.38 -9.89 -1.85
CA PRO A 18 14.11 -10.88 -2.64
C PRO A 18 15.44 -10.35 -3.19
N SER A 19 15.60 -9.03 -3.33
CA SER A 19 16.83 -8.39 -3.81
C SER A 19 16.82 -6.88 -3.56
N GLU A 20 17.98 -6.24 -3.74
CA GLU A 20 18.17 -4.78 -3.55
C GLU A 20 17.36 -3.92 -4.53
N VAL A 21 16.95 -4.47 -5.67
CA VAL A 21 16.10 -3.75 -6.64
C VAL A 21 14.63 -3.72 -6.23
N THR A 22 14.26 -4.32 -5.09
CA THR A 22 12.89 -4.26 -4.58
C THR A 22 12.54 -2.84 -4.18
N THR A 23 11.47 -2.29 -4.76
CA THR A 23 11.05 -0.90 -4.51
C THR A 23 9.70 -0.82 -3.80
N HIS A 24 8.83 -1.81 -4.00
CA HIS A 24 7.48 -1.79 -3.44
C HIS A 24 7.03 -3.18 -2.98
N TYR A 25 5.94 -3.21 -2.22
CA TYR A 25 5.23 -4.42 -1.85
C TYR A 25 3.72 -4.26 -2.03
N ARG A 26 3.08 -5.18 -2.74
CA ARG A 26 1.63 -5.21 -2.95
C ARG A 26 0.99 -6.09 -1.90
N LEU A 27 0.22 -5.48 -1.00
CA LEU A 27 -0.36 -6.16 0.17
C LEU A 27 -1.40 -7.22 -0.21
N GLU A 28 -2.27 -6.91 -1.17
CA GLU A 28 -3.38 -7.78 -1.56
C GLU A 28 -2.88 -9.14 -2.09
N ARG A 29 -1.90 -9.08 -3.00
CA ARG A 29 -1.31 -10.27 -3.65
C ARG A 29 -0.09 -10.82 -2.91
N LYS A 30 0.36 -10.13 -1.86
CA LYS A 30 1.53 -10.48 -1.05
C LYS A 30 2.79 -10.68 -1.88
N CYS A 31 3.04 -9.79 -2.85
CA CYS A 31 4.18 -9.89 -3.75
C CYS A 31 5.04 -8.64 -3.73
N TYR A 32 6.34 -8.82 -3.99
CA TYR A 32 7.29 -7.73 -4.16
C TYR A 32 7.24 -7.19 -5.58
N LEU A 33 7.49 -5.89 -5.70
CA LEU A 33 7.57 -5.20 -6.98
C LEU A 33 8.90 -4.45 -7.12
N SER A 34 9.38 -4.36 -8.35
CA SER A 34 10.49 -3.50 -8.76
C SER A 34 9.98 -2.54 -9.83
N LEU A 35 10.15 -1.23 -9.60
CA LEU A 35 9.87 -0.18 -10.56
C LEU A 35 11.22 0.36 -11.03
N ASP A 36 11.50 0.25 -12.31
CA ASP A 36 12.75 0.77 -12.87
C ASP A 36 12.67 2.27 -13.20
N SER A 37 13.78 2.83 -13.68
CA SER A 37 13.88 4.24 -14.06
C SER A 37 13.04 4.61 -15.28
N ASP A 38 12.66 3.64 -16.11
CA ASP A 38 11.85 3.83 -17.31
C ASP A 38 10.36 3.70 -16.99
N GLY A 39 10.00 3.45 -15.73
CA GLY A 39 8.63 3.30 -15.25
C GLY A 39 8.04 1.91 -15.50
N LYS A 40 8.85 0.93 -15.92
CA LYS A 40 8.40 -0.45 -16.06
C LYS A 40 8.31 -1.11 -14.70
N LEU A 41 7.24 -1.87 -14.52
CA LEU A 41 6.96 -2.58 -13.29
C LEU A 41 7.26 -4.07 -13.48
N TYR A 42 7.91 -4.64 -12.48
CA TYR A 42 8.23 -6.05 -12.40
C TYR A 42 7.66 -6.63 -11.11
N VAL A 43 7.19 -7.87 -11.18
CA VAL A 43 6.74 -8.64 -10.02
C VAL A 43 7.73 -9.77 -9.73
N TRP A 44 8.04 -9.99 -8.45
CA TRP A 44 8.87 -11.12 -8.05
C TRP A 44 8.07 -12.42 -8.15
N CYS A 45 8.63 -13.40 -8.84
CA CYS A 45 8.08 -14.76 -8.92
C CYS A 45 8.95 -15.71 -8.10
N ASP A 46 8.44 -16.12 -6.93
CA ASP A 46 9.15 -17.06 -6.03
C ASP A 46 9.43 -18.41 -6.69
N THR A 47 8.52 -18.90 -7.55
CA THR A 47 8.69 -20.19 -8.25
C THR A 47 9.90 -20.18 -9.18
N ASN A 48 10.09 -19.07 -9.90
CA ASN A 48 11.17 -18.95 -10.89
C ASN A 48 12.42 -18.27 -10.29
N ASN A 49 12.32 -17.75 -9.06
CA ASN A 49 13.31 -16.86 -8.45
C ASN A 49 13.75 -15.74 -9.40
N ALA A 50 12.77 -15.08 -10.03
CA ALA A 50 13.03 -14.07 -11.05
C ALA A 50 12.02 -12.92 -11.01
N TRP A 51 12.47 -11.74 -11.46
CA TRP A 51 11.63 -10.59 -11.74
C TRP A 51 10.98 -10.74 -13.12
N LEU A 52 9.65 -10.68 -13.16
CA LEU A 52 8.86 -10.78 -14.38
C LEU A 52 8.19 -9.44 -14.67
N GLU A 53 8.35 -8.93 -15.89
CA GLU A 53 7.72 -7.68 -16.31
C GLU A 53 6.19 -7.81 -16.26
N THR A 54 5.53 -6.81 -15.68
CA THR A 54 4.06 -6.75 -15.63
C THR A 54 3.54 -5.92 -16.79
N THR A 55 2.31 -6.21 -17.21
CA THR A 55 1.61 -5.40 -18.22
C THR A 55 0.89 -4.19 -17.59
N THR A 56 0.68 -4.19 -16.28
CA THR A 56 0.04 -3.10 -15.54
C THR A 56 1.08 -2.12 -15.00
N PRO A 57 0.86 -0.80 -15.15
CA PRO A 57 1.71 0.21 -14.54
C PRO A 57 1.41 0.34 -13.04
N LEU A 58 2.37 0.87 -12.27
CA LEU A 58 2.26 0.97 -10.81
C LEU A 58 1.06 1.80 -10.32
N HIS A 59 0.68 2.86 -11.03
CA HIS A 59 -0.40 3.75 -10.59
C HIS A 59 -1.79 3.10 -10.67
N GLU A 60 -1.95 2.03 -11.46
CA GLU A 60 -3.14 1.18 -11.48
C GLU A 60 -3.17 0.16 -10.34
N GLU A 61 -2.10 0.08 -9.55
CA GLU A 61 -2.02 -0.80 -8.40
C GLU A 61 -2.50 -0.11 -7.13
N ALA A 62 -3.28 -0.84 -6.34
CA ALA A 62 -3.78 -0.41 -5.05
C ALA A 62 -3.15 -1.24 -3.92
N LEU A 63 -3.19 -0.70 -2.70
CA LEU A 63 -2.59 -1.29 -1.51
C LEU A 63 -1.10 -1.61 -1.67
N VAL A 64 -0.38 -0.68 -2.27
CA VAL A 64 1.06 -0.78 -2.51
C VAL A 64 1.83 0.02 -1.46
N LEU A 65 2.84 -0.60 -0.87
CA LEU A 65 3.82 0.04 -0.01
C LEU A 65 4.98 0.53 -0.87
N ASN A 66 5.24 1.83 -0.87
CA ASN A 66 6.47 2.40 -1.42
C ASN A 66 7.53 2.46 -0.32
N PHE A 67 8.60 1.69 -0.51
CA PHE A 67 9.64 1.54 0.49
C PHE A 67 10.47 2.81 0.67
N ALA A 68 10.88 3.46 -0.42
CA ALA A 68 11.63 4.71 -0.34
C ALA A 68 10.83 5.81 0.36
N LEU A 69 9.52 5.88 0.10
CA LEU A 69 8.64 6.86 0.74
C LEU A 69 8.47 6.55 2.22
N LEU A 70 8.22 5.29 2.59
CA LEU A 70 8.18 4.85 3.99
C LEU A 70 9.44 5.23 4.76
N ASP A 71 10.61 5.07 4.15
CA ASP A 71 11.89 5.40 4.79
C ASP A 71 12.09 6.91 4.93
N LYS A 72 11.61 7.69 3.97
CA LYS A 72 11.74 9.16 3.95
C LYS A 72 10.75 9.88 4.86
N THR A 73 9.49 9.44 4.88
CA THR A 73 8.38 10.18 5.54
C THR A 73 7.77 9.42 6.71
N GLY A 74 8.08 8.14 6.86
CA GLY A 74 7.48 7.27 7.86
C GLY A 74 6.14 6.64 7.44
N PHE A 75 5.63 6.92 6.23
CA PHE A 75 4.37 6.37 5.73
C PHE A 75 4.37 6.17 4.20
N SER A 76 3.57 5.23 3.72
CA SER A 76 3.25 5.05 2.29
C SER A 76 1.80 5.43 2.03
N PHE A 77 1.56 6.07 0.88
CA PHE A 77 0.24 6.17 0.29
C PHE A 77 -0.13 4.83 -0.35
N ALA A 78 -1.26 4.26 0.06
CA ALA A 78 -1.67 2.91 -0.34
C ALA A 78 -2.93 2.90 -1.23
N GLY A 79 -3.59 4.04 -1.44
CA GLY A 79 -4.72 4.20 -2.36
C GLY A 79 -5.76 5.18 -1.84
N PHE A 80 -6.87 5.30 -2.55
CA PHE A 80 -8.03 6.09 -2.14
C PHE A 80 -9.07 5.25 -1.44
N HIS A 81 -9.76 5.84 -0.47
CA HIS A 81 -10.98 5.29 0.10
C HIS A 81 -11.91 6.42 0.48
N ALA A 82 -13.18 6.35 0.10
CA ALA A 82 -14.15 7.41 0.37
C ALA A 82 -14.18 7.80 1.86
N CYS A 83 -14.18 9.10 2.14
CA CYS A 83 -14.21 9.59 3.50
C CYS A 83 -15.53 9.20 4.18
N SER A 84 -15.48 8.65 5.40
CA SER A 84 -16.68 8.33 6.16
C SER A 84 -17.45 9.55 6.66
N CYS A 85 -16.84 10.75 6.64
CA CYS A 85 -17.46 11.98 7.13
C CYS A 85 -18.03 12.85 6.00
N CYS A 86 -17.21 13.21 5.00
CA CYS A 86 -17.64 14.09 3.91
C CYS A 86 -17.88 13.34 2.60
N HIS A 87 -17.67 12.02 2.57
CA HIS A 87 -17.92 11.15 1.42
C HIS A 87 -17.15 11.48 0.14
N THR A 88 -16.14 12.36 0.21
CA THR A 88 -15.21 12.62 -0.90
C THR A 88 -14.46 11.33 -1.28
N PRO A 89 -14.47 10.92 -2.56
CA PRO A 89 -13.76 9.72 -3.02
C PRO A 89 -12.30 9.98 -3.41
N THR A 90 -11.93 11.23 -3.70
CA THR A 90 -10.64 11.59 -4.34
C THR A 90 -9.61 12.19 -3.40
N ASN A 91 -10.01 12.74 -2.26
CA ASN A 91 -9.08 13.41 -1.32
C ASN A 91 -8.98 12.68 0.02
N SER A 92 -9.34 11.41 0.05
CA SER A 92 -9.27 10.56 1.24
C SER A 92 -8.38 9.36 0.96
N HIS A 93 -7.22 9.36 1.60
CA HIS A 93 -6.14 8.41 1.33
C HIS A 93 -6.02 7.39 2.44
N VAL A 94 -5.75 6.14 2.06
CA VAL A 94 -5.24 5.14 2.98
C VAL A 94 -3.73 5.29 3.06
N LEU A 95 -3.22 5.54 4.26
CA LEU A 95 -1.81 5.63 4.57
C LEU A 95 -1.41 4.47 5.46
N ILE A 96 -0.21 3.93 5.23
CA ILE A 96 0.35 2.84 6.02
C ILE A 96 1.67 3.32 6.60
N GLY A 97 1.77 3.36 7.93
CA GLY A 97 2.95 3.78 8.65
C GLY A 97 4.05 2.72 8.67
N ARG A 98 5.27 3.14 8.98
CA ARG A 98 6.46 2.26 9.10
C ARG A 98 6.31 1.18 10.17
N ASP A 99 5.53 1.45 11.20
CA ASP A 99 5.16 0.53 12.27
C ASP A 99 3.98 -0.40 11.89
N GLY A 100 3.45 -0.27 10.68
CA GLY A 100 2.34 -1.08 10.18
C GLY A 100 0.96 -0.53 10.53
N GLN A 101 0.87 0.63 11.20
CA GLN A 101 -0.41 1.27 11.48
C GLN A 101 -1.07 1.73 10.17
N VAL A 102 -2.37 1.51 10.06
CA VAL A 102 -3.15 1.97 8.91
C VAL A 102 -4.00 3.15 9.36
N VAL A 103 -3.97 4.25 8.61
CA VAL A 103 -4.80 5.42 8.87
C VAL A 103 -5.48 5.85 7.58
N MET A 104 -6.71 6.32 7.68
CA MET A 104 -7.40 7.01 6.61
C MET A 104 -7.33 8.51 6.87
N SER A 105 -6.74 9.26 5.94
CA SER A 105 -6.59 10.71 6.07
C SER A 105 -7.31 11.42 4.93
N CYS A 106 -8.28 12.25 5.29
CA CYS A 106 -9.03 13.06 4.35
C CYS A 106 -8.53 14.50 4.35
N PHE A 107 -8.04 14.97 3.20
CA PHE A 107 -7.52 16.33 3.04
C PHE A 107 -8.60 17.39 2.82
N ASP A 108 -9.83 16.99 2.45
CA ASP A 108 -10.95 17.94 2.35
C ASP A 108 -11.49 18.36 3.72
N CYS A 109 -11.78 17.39 4.59
CA CYS A 109 -12.35 17.67 5.92
C CYS A 109 -11.33 17.63 7.06
N GLY A 110 -10.06 17.35 6.76
CA GLY A 110 -8.95 17.31 7.72
C GLY A 110 -9.01 16.17 8.74
N ARG A 111 -9.91 15.19 8.58
CA ARG A 111 -10.04 14.06 9.50
C ARG A 111 -8.99 13.00 9.22
N THR A 112 -8.37 12.51 10.28
CA THR A 112 -7.54 11.31 10.28
C THR A 112 -8.17 10.27 11.19
N ILE A 113 -8.41 9.08 10.64
CA ILE A 113 -9.11 7.99 11.32
C ILE A 113 -8.17 6.79 11.37
N PRO A 114 -7.75 6.33 12.57
CA PRO A 114 -7.05 5.07 12.71
C PRO A 114 -7.91 3.91 12.21
N VAL A 115 -7.32 3.02 11.42
CA VAL A 115 -7.99 1.87 10.85
C VAL A 115 -7.77 0.66 11.75
N TRP A 116 -8.86 0.14 12.30
CA TRP A 116 -8.83 -1.03 13.18
C TRP A 116 -9.03 -2.33 12.40
N PRO A 117 -8.60 -3.49 12.96
CA PRO A 117 -8.70 -4.78 12.30
C PRO A 117 -10.13 -5.12 11.83
N GLU A 118 -11.13 -4.73 12.62
CA GLU A 118 -12.54 -5.00 12.34
C GLU A 118 -13.07 -4.29 11.09
N ILE A 119 -12.48 -3.15 10.71
CA ILE A 119 -12.87 -2.37 9.52
C ILE A 119 -11.91 -2.54 8.35
N TRP A 120 -10.73 -3.11 8.58
CA TRP A 120 -9.69 -3.30 7.56
C TRP A 120 -10.17 -4.11 6.36
N GLU A 121 -10.90 -5.20 6.59
CA GLU A 121 -11.46 -6.03 5.51
C GLU A 121 -12.43 -5.25 4.61
N GLY A 122 -13.19 -4.32 5.18
CA GLY A 122 -14.08 -3.43 4.42
C GLY A 122 -13.28 -2.45 3.57
N ILE A 123 -12.23 -1.87 4.15
CA ILE A 123 -11.34 -0.93 3.45
C ILE A 123 -10.63 -1.61 2.29
N LYS A 124 -10.06 -2.82 2.49
CA LYS A 124 -9.38 -3.54 1.40
C LYS A 124 -10.25 -3.76 0.16
N LYS A 125 -11.56 -3.97 0.35
CA LYS A 125 -12.52 -4.16 -0.75
C LYS A 125 -12.88 -2.86 -1.46
N GLY A 126 -12.79 -1.72 -0.76
CA GLY A 126 -13.18 -0.40 -1.28
C GLY A 126 -12.01 0.47 -1.72
N VAL A 127 -10.77 0.09 -1.42
CA VAL A 127 -9.59 0.87 -1.78
C VAL A 127 -9.40 0.87 -3.30
N LYS A 128 -9.18 2.07 -3.84
CA LYS A 128 -8.89 2.30 -5.26
C LYS A 128 -7.42 2.67 -5.47
N SER A 129 -6.91 2.31 -6.63
CA SER A 129 -5.61 2.72 -7.15
C SER A 129 -5.57 4.22 -7.46
N TYR A 130 -4.38 4.73 -7.79
CA TYR A 130 -4.18 6.12 -8.18
C TYR A 130 -4.48 6.40 -9.66
N SER A 131 -5.03 5.42 -10.39
CA SER A 131 -5.44 5.54 -11.79
C SER A 131 -6.70 6.37 -11.99
N ASP A 132 -7.56 6.50 -10.97
CA ASP A 132 -8.84 7.22 -11.05
C ASP A 132 -8.68 8.75 -10.83
N VAL A 133 -7.44 9.25 -10.78
CA VAL A 133 -7.15 10.69 -10.61
C VAL A 133 -6.77 11.27 -11.97
N GLU A 134 -7.78 11.78 -12.68
CA GLU A 134 -7.57 12.75 -13.76
C GLU A 134 -7.14 14.11 -13.21
#